data_AF-A0A4S4ALX5-F1
#
_entry.id   AF-A0A4S4ALX5-F1
#
_cell.length_a   1.000
_cell.length_b   1.000
_cell.length_c   1.000
_cell.angle_alpha   90.00
_cell.angle_beta   90.00
_cell.angle_gamma   90.00
#
_symmetry.space_group_name_H-M   'P 1'
#
loop_
_entity.id
_entity.type
_entity.pdbx_description
1 polymer ?
#
loop_
_entity_poly.entity_id
_entity_poly.type
_entity_poly.pdbx_seq_one_letter_code
_entity_poly.pdbx_strand_id
1 'polypeptide(L)'
;MNDETKKVEIMDENTRKLWRDYAWGYFSQHAEQRLKAFNFYITSCAIVIGAFATIISRKSVSIEYAFLPLSLVFLSFIFWKLDVRTRMLIKHAEAALKYLDSQSLKGLPEEAKILALFQKDDEAKSKLKKYLLVGGLFTYGRVFNWVFVVMALAGVAGSVACVVAQPSVPADGSASASLQQPCRAG
;
A
#
# COMPACT_ATOMS: atom_id res chain seq x y z
N MET A 1 55.22 -14.51 -12.17
CA MET A 1 54.11 -14.19 -13.08
C MET A 1 52.76 -14.50 -12.40
N ASN A 2 52.56 -14.05 -11.16
CA ASN A 2 51.38 -14.39 -10.33
C ASN A 2 50.73 -13.17 -9.63
N ASP A 3 51.36 -11.99 -9.69
CA ASP A 3 50.89 -10.83 -8.92
C ASP A 3 49.78 -10.06 -9.66
N GLU A 4 49.94 -9.83 -10.97
CA GLU A 4 48.93 -9.15 -11.78
C GLU A 4 47.65 -9.97 -11.96
N THR A 5 47.76 -11.29 -12.18
CA THR A 5 46.60 -12.19 -12.27
C THR A 5 45.80 -12.23 -10.98
N LYS A 6 46.47 -12.27 -9.83
CA LYS A 6 45.82 -12.22 -8.51
C LYS A 6 45.14 -10.88 -8.26
N LYS A 7 45.73 -9.76 -8.72
CA LYS A 7 45.14 -8.42 -8.60
C LYS A 7 43.88 -8.25 -9.47
N VAL A 8 43.88 -8.81 -10.68
CA VAL A 8 42.72 -8.81 -11.59
C VAL A 8 41.59 -9.66 -11.01
N GLU A 9 41.90 -10.83 -10.46
CA GLU A 9 40.92 -11.74 -9.83
C GLU A 9 40.30 -11.12 -8.56
N ILE A 10 41.10 -10.46 -7.72
CA ILE A 10 40.63 -9.75 -6.52
C ILE A 10 39.79 -8.51 -6.88
N MET A 11 40.14 -7.77 -7.94
CA MET A 11 39.33 -6.64 -8.41
C MET A 11 37.97 -7.10 -8.94
N ASP A 12 37.91 -8.23 -9.63
CA ASP A 12 36.66 -8.79 -10.14
C ASP A 12 35.75 -9.30 -9.01
N GLU A 13 36.30 -9.97 -7.98
CA GLU A 13 35.51 -10.42 -6.83
C GLU A 13 34.96 -9.24 -6.00
N ASN A 14 35.77 -8.22 -5.75
CA ASN A 14 35.32 -7.01 -5.02
C ASN A 14 34.24 -6.25 -5.80
N THR A 15 34.37 -6.17 -7.13
CA THR A 15 33.37 -5.52 -7.98
C THR A 15 32.05 -6.29 -7.94
N ARG A 16 32.09 -7.62 -8.00
CA ARG A 16 30.88 -8.48 -7.88
C ARG A 16 30.18 -8.31 -6.53
N LYS A 17 30.95 -8.26 -5.42
CA LYS A 17 30.40 -7.97 -4.08
C LYS A 17 29.75 -6.59 -4.03
N LEU A 18 30.43 -5.56 -4.53
CA LEU A 18 29.90 -4.19 -4.56
C LEU A 18 28.56 -4.11 -5.31
N TRP A 19 28.45 -4.75 -6.47
CA TRP A 19 27.23 -4.73 -7.29
C TRP A 19 26.08 -5.48 -6.62
N ARG A 20 26.39 -6.59 -5.95
CA ARG A 20 25.40 -7.35 -5.17
C ARG A 20 24.91 -6.55 -3.96
N ASP A 21 25.82 -5.93 -3.22
CA ASP A 21 25.50 -5.13 -2.05
C ASP A 21 24.68 -3.89 -2.44
N TYR A 22 25.00 -3.26 -3.58
CA TYR A 22 24.18 -2.18 -4.15
C TYR A 22 22.76 -2.65 -4.51
N ALA A 23 22.64 -3.76 -5.24
CA ALA A 23 21.34 -4.31 -5.65
C ALA A 23 20.50 -4.76 -4.44
N TRP A 24 21.14 -5.36 -3.44
CA TRP A 24 20.52 -5.75 -2.18
C TRP A 24 20.08 -4.54 -1.36
N GLY A 25 20.92 -3.51 -1.24
CA GLY A 25 20.58 -2.26 -0.56
C GLY A 25 19.35 -1.60 -1.19
N TYR A 26 19.32 -1.53 -2.53
CA TYR A 26 18.18 -0.99 -3.27
C TYR A 26 16.89 -1.82 -3.05
N PHE A 27 16.99 -3.15 -3.10
CA PHE A 27 15.88 -4.05 -2.78
C PHE A 27 15.36 -3.85 -1.35
N SER A 28 16.26 -3.90 -0.36
CA SER A 28 15.92 -3.80 1.07
C SER A 28 15.28 -2.47 1.39
N GLN A 29 15.83 -1.36 0.87
CA GLN A 29 15.30 -0.03 1.09
C GLN A 29 13.85 0.10 0.59
N HIS A 30 13.56 -0.41 -0.62
CA HIS A 30 12.20 -0.34 -1.17
C HIS A 30 11.25 -1.34 -0.50
N ALA A 31 11.74 -2.51 -0.06
CA ALA A 31 10.96 -3.44 0.74
C ALA A 31 10.54 -2.84 2.09
N GLU A 32 11.46 -2.18 2.79
CA GLU A 32 11.16 -1.45 4.03
C GLU A 32 10.21 -0.28 3.79
N GLN A 33 10.40 0.48 2.71
CA GLN A 33 9.54 1.60 2.37
C GLN A 33 8.08 1.14 2.17
N ARG A 34 7.87 -0.02 1.55
CA ARG A 34 6.54 -0.64 1.39
C ARG A 34 5.88 -0.90 2.75
N LEU A 35 6.61 -1.48 3.70
CA LEU A 35 6.08 -1.81 5.02
C LEU A 35 5.75 -0.54 5.83
N LYS A 36 6.64 0.45 5.80
CA LYS A 36 6.42 1.75 6.46
C LYS A 36 5.18 2.47 5.90
N ALA A 37 5.04 2.51 4.56
CA ALA A 37 3.88 3.11 3.91
C ALA A 37 2.57 2.37 4.28
N PHE A 38 2.60 1.03 4.35
CA PHE A 38 1.44 0.26 4.76
C PHE A 38 1.02 0.52 6.21
N ASN A 39 1.98 0.56 7.14
CA ASN A 39 1.68 0.85 8.53
C ASN A 39 1.07 2.24 8.68
N PHE A 40 1.63 3.25 7.99
CA PHE A 40 1.08 4.61 7.99
C PHE A 40 -0.34 4.68 7.39
N TYR A 41 -0.64 3.88 6.37
CA TYR A 41 -1.99 3.74 5.83
C TYR A 41 -2.98 3.21 6.88
N ILE A 42 -2.65 2.10 7.53
CA ILE A 42 -3.53 1.48 8.55
C ILE A 42 -3.78 2.44 9.72
N THR A 43 -2.73 3.13 10.21
CA THR A 43 -2.87 4.15 11.25
C THR A 43 -3.78 5.28 10.80
N SER A 44 -3.61 5.77 9.58
CA SER A 44 -4.46 6.84 9.02
C SER A 44 -5.91 6.40 8.91
N CYS A 45 -6.18 5.18 8.44
CA CYS A 45 -7.53 4.60 8.41
C CYS A 45 -8.14 4.50 9.81
N ALA A 46 -7.38 4.01 10.79
CA ALA A 46 -7.84 3.89 12.18
C ALA A 46 -8.24 5.24 12.78
N ILE A 47 -7.45 6.29 12.51
CA ILE A 47 -7.74 7.67 12.97
C ILE A 47 -9.06 8.16 12.38
N VAL A 48 -9.24 8.03 11.07
CA VAL A 48 -10.45 8.53 10.40
C VAL A 48 -11.69 7.71 10.81
N ILE A 49 -11.57 6.39 10.95
CA ILE A 49 -12.65 5.53 11.46
C ILE A 49 -13.02 5.90 12.90
N GLY A 50 -12.03 6.14 13.77
CA GLY A 50 -12.27 6.56 15.15
C GLY A 50 -12.95 7.93 15.25
N ALA A 51 -12.52 8.88 14.43
CA ALA A 51 -13.17 10.19 14.32
C ALA A 51 -14.62 10.05 13.84
N PHE A 52 -14.88 9.20 12.85
CA PHE A 52 -16.23 8.94 12.34
C PHE A 52 -17.13 8.28 13.40
N ALA A 53 -16.63 7.28 14.13
CA ALA A 53 -17.35 6.62 15.21
C ALA A 53 -17.75 7.59 16.34
N THR A 54 -16.87 8.55 16.66
CA THR A 54 -17.14 9.58 17.67
C THR A 54 -18.28 10.50 17.25
N ILE A 55 -18.35 10.88 15.95
CA ILE A 55 -19.41 11.73 15.41
C ILE A 55 -20.77 11.00 15.45
N ILE A 56 -20.80 9.74 15.02
CA ILE A 56 -22.02 8.92 15.06
C ILE A 56 -22.53 8.79 16.51
N SER A 57 -21.63 8.59 17.47
CA SER A 57 -21.98 8.44 18.89
C SER A 57 -22.65 9.68 19.48
N ARG A 58 -22.42 10.86 18.90
CA ARG A 58 -23.04 12.13 19.33
C ARG A 58 -24.39 12.42 18.67
N LYS A 59 -24.88 11.54 17.79
CA LYS A 59 -26.14 11.69 17.00
C LYS A 59 -26.24 12.98 16.16
N SER A 60 -25.17 13.76 16.03
CA SER A 60 -25.11 14.97 15.21
C SER A 60 -24.67 14.62 13.79
N VAL A 61 -25.54 13.96 13.02
CA VAL A 61 -25.20 13.53 11.65
C VAL A 61 -25.63 14.59 10.64
N SER A 62 -24.75 15.56 10.41
CA SER A 62 -24.85 16.54 9.32
C SER A 62 -24.11 16.08 8.06
N ILE A 63 -24.51 16.58 6.89
CA ILE A 63 -23.89 16.26 5.59
C ILE A 63 -22.40 16.63 5.53
N GLU A 64 -21.98 17.61 6.32
CA GLU A 64 -20.59 18.04 6.48
C GLU A 64 -19.67 16.93 7.00
N TYR A 65 -20.22 15.93 7.72
CA TYR A 65 -19.44 14.81 8.21
C TYR A 65 -19.25 13.69 7.16
N ALA A 66 -19.92 13.76 6.01
CA ALA A 66 -19.72 12.80 4.90
C ALA A 66 -18.33 12.97 4.24
N PHE A 67 -17.69 14.13 4.39
CA PHE A 67 -16.32 14.36 3.91
C PHE A 67 -15.29 13.43 4.59
N LEU A 68 -15.56 13.02 5.83
CA LEU A 68 -14.64 12.22 6.61
C LEU A 68 -14.50 10.78 6.06
N PRO A 69 -15.56 9.99 5.86
CA PRO A 69 -15.45 8.69 5.20
C PRO A 69 -15.08 8.80 3.70
N LEU A 70 -15.39 9.91 3.03
CA LEU A 70 -14.91 10.18 1.68
C LEU A 70 -13.37 10.32 1.61
N SER A 71 -12.76 10.96 2.62
CA SER A 71 -11.30 11.06 2.72
C SER A 71 -10.62 9.68 2.80
N LEU A 72 -11.31 8.67 3.36
CA LEU A 72 -10.84 7.28 3.42
C LEU A 72 -10.67 6.66 2.03
N VAL A 73 -11.58 6.98 1.11
CA VAL A 73 -11.54 6.54 -0.29
C VAL A 73 -10.33 7.18 -0.99
N PHE A 74 -10.15 8.49 -0.78
CA PHE A 74 -9.03 9.24 -1.36
C PHE A 74 -7.67 8.74 -0.86
N LEU A 75 -7.53 8.52 0.46
CA LEU A 75 -6.35 7.90 1.05
C LEU A 75 -6.09 6.52 0.44
N SER A 76 -7.12 5.67 0.36
CA SER A 76 -6.96 4.33 -0.22
C SER A 76 -6.46 4.38 -1.67
N PHE A 77 -6.93 5.33 -2.47
CA PHE A 77 -6.45 5.52 -3.84
C PHE A 77 -4.98 5.97 -3.90
N ILE A 78 -4.58 6.94 -3.08
CA ILE A 78 -3.19 7.44 -3.05
C ILE A 78 -2.23 6.32 -2.65
N PHE A 79 -2.52 5.62 -1.55
CA PHE A 79 -1.65 4.55 -1.05
C PHE A 79 -1.62 3.37 -1.98
N TRP A 80 -2.73 3.04 -2.66
CA TRP A 80 -2.74 2.02 -3.69
C TRP A 80 -1.75 2.34 -4.82
N LYS A 81 -1.75 3.59 -5.31
CA LYS A 81 -0.84 4.01 -6.39
C LYS A 81 0.64 4.04 -5.94
N LEU A 82 0.90 4.49 -4.72
CA LEU A 82 2.24 4.44 -4.11
C LEU A 82 2.73 2.99 -4.02
N ASP A 83 1.87 2.10 -3.54
CA ASP A 83 2.19 0.69 -3.37
C ASP A 83 2.49 -0.02 -4.69
N VAL A 84 1.72 0.26 -5.75
CA VAL A 84 1.97 -0.26 -7.10
C VAL A 84 3.36 0.15 -7.59
N ARG A 85 3.74 1.42 -7.41
CA ARG A 85 5.06 1.91 -7.83
C ARG A 85 6.17 1.17 -7.08
N THR A 86 6.09 1.07 -5.75
CA THR A 86 7.13 0.41 -4.95
C THR A 86 7.29 -1.06 -5.32
N ARG A 87 6.19 -1.78 -5.65
CA ARG A 87 6.27 -3.17 -6.15
C ARG A 87 7.08 -3.29 -7.43
N MET A 88 6.94 -2.35 -8.36
CA MET A 88 7.66 -2.38 -9.62
C MET A 88 9.16 -2.19 -9.40
N LEU A 89 9.56 -1.29 -8.49
CA LEU A 89 10.96 -1.09 -8.12
C LEU A 89 11.57 -2.33 -7.46
N ILE A 90 10.83 -2.96 -6.55
CA ILE A 90 11.26 -4.22 -5.91
C ILE A 90 11.47 -5.32 -6.96
N LYS A 91 10.58 -5.44 -7.95
CA LYS A 91 10.73 -6.41 -9.04
C LYS A 91 11.95 -6.14 -9.92
N HIS A 92 12.28 -4.87 -10.19
CA HIS A 92 13.50 -4.53 -10.92
C HIS A 92 14.75 -4.90 -10.12
N ALA A 93 14.75 -4.64 -8.81
CA ALA A 93 15.84 -5.04 -7.91
C ALA A 93 16.00 -6.57 -7.86
N GLU A 94 14.89 -7.29 -7.77
CA GLU A 94 14.85 -8.76 -7.81
C GLU A 94 15.41 -9.30 -9.13
N ALA A 95 15.06 -8.68 -10.27
CA ALA A 95 15.61 -9.06 -11.58
C ALA A 95 17.11 -8.81 -11.67
N ALA A 96 17.61 -7.69 -11.12
CA ALA A 96 19.04 -7.39 -11.07
C ALA A 96 19.80 -8.40 -10.19
N LEU A 97 19.26 -8.76 -9.02
CA LEU A 97 19.82 -9.77 -8.14
C LEU A 97 19.85 -11.16 -8.82
N LYS A 98 18.77 -11.57 -9.50
CA LYS A 98 18.73 -12.81 -10.29
C LYS A 98 19.80 -12.83 -11.38
N TYR A 99 20.03 -11.71 -12.05
CA TYR A 99 21.07 -11.59 -13.06
C TYR A 99 22.47 -11.78 -12.44
N LEU A 100 22.76 -11.10 -11.32
CA LEU A 100 24.03 -11.22 -10.60
C LEU A 100 24.27 -12.62 -10.04
N ASP A 101 23.23 -13.27 -9.51
CA ASP A 101 23.29 -14.67 -9.06
C ASP A 101 23.57 -15.62 -10.23
N SER A 102 22.89 -15.44 -11.36
CA SER A 102 23.08 -16.30 -12.53
C SER A 102 24.50 -16.23 -13.12
N GLN A 103 25.15 -15.07 -13.04
CA GLN A 103 26.52 -14.88 -13.49
C GLN A 103 27.52 -15.40 -12.44
N SER A 104 27.23 -15.21 -11.15
CA SER A 104 28.10 -15.68 -10.07
C SER A 104 28.05 -17.20 -9.89
N LEU A 105 26.96 -17.87 -10.28
CA LEU A 105 26.77 -19.32 -10.15
C LEU A 105 27.20 -20.14 -11.37
N LYS A 106 27.62 -19.50 -12.48
CA LYS A 106 28.21 -20.20 -13.63
C LYS A 106 29.57 -20.78 -13.22
N GLY A 107 29.59 -22.06 -12.87
CA GLY A 107 30.81 -22.82 -12.57
C GLY A 107 30.96 -23.29 -11.12
N LEU A 108 30.02 -22.97 -10.21
CA LEU A 108 30.02 -23.52 -8.85
C LEU A 108 29.24 -24.84 -8.76
N PRO A 109 29.62 -25.74 -7.84
CA PRO A 109 28.90 -26.99 -7.59
C PRO A 109 27.42 -26.74 -7.22
N GLU A 110 26.56 -27.71 -7.50
CA GLU A 110 25.09 -27.68 -7.28
C GLU A 110 24.68 -27.15 -5.89
N GLU A 111 25.53 -27.34 -4.89
CA GLU A 111 25.33 -26.90 -3.51
C GLU A 111 25.27 -25.36 -3.36
N ALA A 112 26.02 -24.62 -4.19
CA ALA A 112 25.99 -23.16 -4.21
C ALA A 112 24.73 -22.59 -4.87
N LYS A 113 24.02 -23.37 -5.71
CA LYS A 113 22.72 -22.97 -6.28
C LYS A 113 21.64 -22.83 -5.22
N ILE A 114 21.88 -23.27 -3.98
CA ILE A 114 21.00 -23.00 -2.84
C ILE A 114 20.92 -21.49 -2.54
N LEU A 115 21.98 -20.71 -2.83
CA LEU A 115 21.96 -19.25 -2.68
C LEU A 115 21.09 -18.53 -3.72
N ALA A 116 20.68 -19.17 -4.82
CA ALA A 116 19.74 -18.62 -5.78
C ALA A 116 18.29 -18.65 -5.24
N LEU A 117 18.08 -18.10 -4.04
CA LEU A 117 16.79 -18.07 -3.35
C LEU A 117 15.69 -17.48 -4.25
N PHE A 118 16.02 -16.44 -5.02
CA PHE A 118 15.09 -15.78 -5.93
C PHE A 118 14.69 -16.63 -7.15
N GLN A 119 15.56 -17.51 -7.66
CA GLN A 119 15.21 -18.44 -8.75
C GLN A 119 14.35 -19.60 -8.23
N LYS A 120 14.67 -20.14 -7.05
CA LYS A 120 13.86 -21.18 -6.40
C LYS A 120 12.46 -20.69 -6.04
N ASP A 121 12.33 -19.44 -5.59
CA ASP A 121 11.03 -18.84 -5.31
C ASP A 121 10.15 -18.69 -6.57
N ASP A 122 10.74 -18.38 -7.72
CA ASP A 122 10.01 -18.33 -8.99
C ASP A 122 9.62 -19.72 -9.51
N GLU A 123 10.49 -20.72 -9.38
CA GLU A 123 10.16 -22.10 -9.71
C GLU A 123 9.05 -22.63 -8.80
N ALA A 124 9.13 -22.38 -7.50
CA ALA A 124 8.08 -22.75 -6.55
C ALA A 124 6.75 -22.06 -6.90
N LYS A 125 6.77 -20.76 -7.21
CA LYS A 125 5.58 -20.02 -7.67
C LYS A 125 5.00 -20.59 -8.97
N SER A 126 5.83 -20.98 -9.94
CA SER A 126 5.36 -21.53 -11.22
C SER A 126 4.75 -22.92 -11.07
N LYS A 127 5.35 -23.80 -10.24
CA LYS A 127 4.81 -25.11 -9.90
C LYS A 127 3.50 -24.99 -9.13
N LEU A 128 3.43 -24.07 -8.17
CA LEU A 128 2.22 -23.82 -7.39
C LEU A 128 1.09 -23.24 -8.26
N LYS A 129 1.41 -22.35 -9.21
CA LYS A 129 0.44 -21.75 -10.15
C LYS A 129 -0.12 -22.77 -11.15
N LYS A 130 0.62 -23.85 -11.43
CA LYS A 130 0.19 -24.96 -12.31
C LYS A 130 -0.85 -25.86 -11.63
N TYR A 131 -0.74 -26.08 -10.32
CA TYR A 131 -1.68 -26.90 -9.55
C TYR A 131 -2.83 -26.09 -8.95
N LEU A 132 -2.60 -24.82 -8.68
CA LEU A 132 -3.57 -23.94 -8.06
C LEU A 132 -4.01 -22.90 -9.10
N LEU A 133 -5.12 -23.19 -9.80
CA LEU A 133 -5.90 -22.19 -10.57
C LEU A 133 -6.36 -20.99 -9.70
N VAL A 134 -6.12 -21.05 -8.38
CA VAL A 134 -6.27 -20.00 -7.35
C VAL A 134 -4.96 -19.19 -7.14
N GLY A 135 -3.87 -19.46 -7.85
CA GLY A 135 -2.61 -18.68 -7.80
C GLY A 135 -2.77 -17.22 -8.27
N GLY A 136 -3.93 -16.94 -8.88
CA GLY A 136 -4.49 -15.62 -9.10
C GLY A 136 -4.95 -14.87 -7.85
N LEU A 137 -4.96 -15.45 -6.65
CA LEU A 137 -5.49 -14.81 -5.43
C LEU A 137 -4.42 -14.54 -4.36
N PHE A 138 -3.37 -15.37 -4.26
CA PHE A 138 -2.38 -15.31 -3.18
C PHE A 138 -1.02 -14.72 -3.57
N THR A 139 -0.99 -13.73 -4.48
CA THR A 139 0.18 -12.84 -4.53
C THR A 139 -0.03 -11.80 -3.44
N TYR A 140 0.97 -11.62 -2.55
CA TYR A 140 0.96 -10.62 -1.46
C TYR A 140 0.40 -9.26 -1.91
N GLY A 141 0.68 -8.88 -3.16
CA GLY A 141 0.13 -7.67 -3.75
C GLY A 141 -1.39 -7.63 -4.01
N ARG A 142 -2.06 -8.75 -4.29
CA ARG A 142 -3.52 -8.76 -4.50
C ARG A 142 -4.29 -8.64 -3.20
N VAL A 143 -3.81 -9.26 -2.12
CA VAL A 143 -4.39 -9.11 -0.77
C VAL A 143 -4.37 -7.64 -0.35
N PHE A 144 -3.26 -6.94 -0.59
CA PHE A 144 -3.15 -5.51 -0.31
C PHE A 144 -4.11 -4.67 -1.16
N ASN A 145 -4.29 -4.99 -2.45
CA ASN A 145 -5.27 -4.30 -3.30
C ASN A 145 -6.70 -4.50 -2.77
N TRP A 146 -7.03 -5.70 -2.29
CA TRP A 146 -8.32 -5.98 -1.66
C TRP A 146 -8.55 -5.15 -0.40
N VAL A 147 -7.53 -4.94 0.44
CA VAL A 147 -7.65 -4.06 1.62
C VAL A 147 -8.05 -2.64 1.23
N PHE A 148 -7.42 -2.07 0.19
CA PHE A 148 -7.76 -0.73 -0.31
C PHE A 148 -9.20 -0.67 -0.86
N VAL A 149 -9.63 -1.69 -1.59
CA VAL A 149 -10.98 -1.76 -2.16
C VAL A 149 -12.03 -1.90 -1.05
N VAL A 150 -11.82 -2.78 -0.08
CA VAL A 150 -12.73 -2.97 1.05
C VAL A 150 -12.85 -1.69 1.87
N MET A 151 -11.74 -0.99 2.14
CA MET A 151 -11.77 0.29 2.85
C MET A 151 -12.41 1.41 2.04
N ALA A 152 -12.21 1.44 0.73
CA ALA A 152 -12.91 2.39 -0.14
C ALA A 152 -14.43 2.13 -0.14
N LEU A 153 -14.86 0.87 -0.26
CA LEU A 153 -16.28 0.50 -0.19
C LEU A 153 -16.89 0.83 1.18
N ALA A 154 -16.15 0.59 2.28
CA ALA A 154 -16.57 0.98 3.62
C ALA A 154 -16.72 2.51 3.74
N GLY A 155 -15.81 3.29 3.17
CA GLY A 155 -15.91 4.75 3.11
C GLY A 155 -17.11 5.23 2.29
N VAL A 156 -17.39 4.63 1.13
CA VAL A 156 -18.58 4.94 0.33
C VAL A 156 -19.85 4.60 1.10
N ALA A 157 -19.93 3.40 1.71
CA ALA A 157 -21.07 2.98 2.50
C ALA A 157 -21.31 3.90 3.70
N GLY A 158 -20.25 4.32 4.42
CA GLY A 158 -20.34 5.28 5.50
C GLY A 158 -20.83 6.66 5.05
N SER A 159 -20.36 7.13 3.89
CA SER A 159 -20.81 8.40 3.30
C SER A 159 -22.30 8.36 2.93
N VAL A 160 -22.74 7.27 2.28
CA VAL A 160 -24.15 7.05 1.93
C VAL A 160 -25.01 6.95 3.18
N ALA A 161 -24.56 6.24 4.22
CA ALA A 161 -25.27 6.14 5.49
C ALA A 161 -25.49 7.52 6.12
N CYS A 162 -24.52 8.44 6.06
CA CYS A 162 -24.70 9.81 6.55
C CYS A 162 -25.72 10.61 5.76
N VAL A 163 -25.80 10.42 4.44
CA VAL A 163 -26.79 11.11 3.59
C VAL A 163 -28.20 10.54 3.82
N VAL A 164 -28.34 9.21 3.94
CA VAL A 164 -29.64 8.56 4.18
C VAL A 164 -30.13 8.78 5.61
N ALA A 165 -29.23 8.90 6.59
CA ALA A 165 -29.59 9.17 7.97
C ALA A 165 -29.96 10.64 8.23
N GLN A 166 -29.97 11.51 7.23
CA GLN A 166 -30.48 12.87 7.40
C GLN A 166 -31.98 12.81 7.77
N PRO A 167 -32.40 13.39 8.91
CA PRO A 167 -33.80 13.74 9.05
C PRO A 167 -34.11 14.78 7.97
N SER A 168 -35.15 14.53 7.16
CA SER A 168 -35.62 15.42 6.10
C SER A 168 -35.66 16.86 6.60
N VAL A 169 -34.76 17.71 6.09
CA VAL A 169 -34.81 19.16 6.30
C VAL A 169 -36.12 19.64 5.65
N PRO A 170 -37.09 20.22 6.39
CA PRO A 170 -38.26 20.80 5.78
C PRO A 170 -37.80 21.98 4.93
N ALA A 171 -38.03 21.87 3.63
CA ALA A 171 -37.87 22.95 2.68
C ALA A 171 -38.99 23.95 2.91
N ASP A 172 -38.73 25.02 3.67
CA ASP A 172 -39.49 26.25 3.52
C ASP A 172 -38.54 27.43 3.66
N GLY A 173 -38.12 27.93 2.50
CA GLY A 173 -37.69 29.30 2.36
C GLY A 173 -38.91 30.21 2.54
N SER A 174 -39.01 30.87 3.69
CA SER A 174 -39.71 32.15 3.80
C SER A 174 -38.81 33.12 4.56
N ALA A 175 -37.98 33.80 3.78
CA ALA A 175 -37.49 35.10 4.17
C ALA A 175 -38.69 36.06 4.27
N SER A 176 -38.56 37.03 5.18
CA SER A 176 -39.29 38.30 5.26
C SER A 176 -40.74 38.32 5.78
N ALA A 177 -40.93 39.23 6.74
CA ALA A 177 -42.14 40.02 7.01
C ALA A 177 -43.12 39.52 8.09
N SER A 178 -42.79 39.86 9.34
CA SER A 178 -43.73 40.46 10.30
C SER A 178 -42.92 40.94 11.51
N LEU A 179 -42.37 42.16 11.45
CA LEU A 179 -42.98 43.39 11.96
C LEU A 179 -43.26 43.37 13.46
N GLN A 180 -42.57 44.31 14.13
CA GLN A 180 -42.97 45.02 15.33
C GLN A 180 -43.00 44.27 16.68
N GLN A 181 -42.06 44.69 17.54
CA GLN A 181 -42.36 44.92 18.97
C GLN A 181 -43.72 45.62 19.12
N PRO A 182 -44.41 45.37 20.24
CA PRO A 182 -44.49 46.47 21.20
C PRO A 182 -44.27 46.05 22.66
N CYS A 183 -43.81 47.04 23.41
CA CYS A 183 -43.79 47.11 24.86
C CYS A 183 -45.14 46.77 25.52
N ARG A 184 -45.10 46.10 26.68
CA ARG A 184 -46.01 46.26 27.83
C ARG A 184 -45.42 45.44 29.00
N ALA A 185 -44.87 46.03 30.06
CA ALA A 185 -45.49 46.83 31.13
C ALA A 185 -46.63 46.07 31.83
N GLY A 186 -46.39 45.73 33.10
CA GLY A 186 -47.27 45.05 34.04
C GLY A 186 -46.46 44.60 35.25
#